data_AF-A0A258C320-F1
#
_entry.id   AF-A0A258C320-F1
#
_cell.length_a   1.000
_cell.length_b   1.000
_cell.length_c   1.000
_cell.angle_alpha   90.00
_cell.angle_beta   90.00
_cell.angle_gamma   90.00
#
_symmetry.space_group_name_H-M   'P 1'
#
loop_
_entity.id
_entity.type
_entity.pdbx_description
1 polymer ?
#
loop_
_entity_poly.entity_id
_entity_poly.type
_entity_poly.pdbx_seq_one_letter_code
_entity_poly.pdbx_strand_id
1 'polypeptide(L)'
;MSKHKIDIADFRVKGGHKVDLADWPTQVKPFYDSKDAYKDMLAAGTERLSELQEMLYAHDRYSLLVIFQAMDAAGKDGAIRHVMSGVNPQGCQVFSFKHPSATELDHDFLWRTHVALPERGRIGIFNRSYYEEVLIVRVLPEILRGEKLPDDTLAAKDFWGDRYRSIADS
;
A
#
# COMPACT_ATOMS: atom_id res chain seq x y z
N MET A 1 23.82 -10.50 18.20
CA MET A 1 22.61 -11.20 17.70
C MET A 1 21.40 -10.55 18.35
N SER A 2 20.55 -9.87 17.57
CA SER A 2 19.41 -9.10 18.12
C SER A 2 18.46 -10.03 18.88
N LYS A 3 18.16 -9.67 20.14
CA LYS A 3 17.22 -10.41 21.00
C LYS A 3 15.77 -10.32 20.53
N HIS A 4 15.45 -9.47 19.56
CA HIS A 4 14.08 -9.15 19.16
C HIS A 4 13.93 -9.23 17.64
N LYS A 5 13.53 -10.40 17.15
CA LYS A 5 13.20 -10.62 15.74
C LYS A 5 11.73 -10.26 15.52
N ILE A 6 11.45 -9.46 14.50
CA ILE A 6 10.08 -9.21 14.06
C ILE A 6 9.52 -10.52 13.50
N ASP A 7 8.41 -11.02 14.07
CA ASP A 7 7.66 -12.11 13.49
C ASP A 7 6.60 -11.53 12.54
N ILE A 8 6.70 -11.88 11.25
CA ILE A 8 5.76 -11.43 10.22
C ILE A 8 4.36 -11.99 10.50
N ALA A 9 4.26 -13.15 11.16
CA ALA A 9 2.98 -13.76 11.49
C ALA A 9 2.11 -12.88 12.39
N ASP A 10 2.73 -12.05 13.24
CA ASP A 10 2.03 -11.13 14.15
C ASP A 10 1.35 -9.98 13.40
N PHE A 11 1.80 -9.67 12.18
CA PHE A 11 1.32 -8.52 11.39
C PHE A 11 0.57 -8.91 10.12
N ARG A 12 0.48 -10.22 9.82
CA ARG A 12 -0.12 -10.71 8.58
C ARG A 12 -1.57 -11.13 8.78
N VAL A 13 -2.49 -10.42 8.11
CA VAL A 13 -3.87 -10.88 7.94
C VAL A 13 -3.89 -12.09 6.98
N LYS A 14 -4.50 -13.19 7.41
CA LYS A 14 -4.67 -14.40 6.59
C LYS A 14 -5.95 -14.31 5.75
N GLY A 15 -5.88 -14.76 4.49
CA GLY A 15 -7.05 -14.79 3.60
C GLY A 15 -8.21 -15.60 4.16
N GLY A 16 -9.44 -15.13 3.99
CA GLY A 16 -10.66 -15.79 4.46
C GLY A 16 -10.98 -15.60 5.95
N HIS A 17 -10.12 -14.92 6.72
CA HIS A 17 -10.40 -14.61 8.12
C HIS A 17 -11.17 -13.30 8.25
N LYS A 18 -12.19 -13.29 9.12
CA LYS A 18 -12.84 -12.06 9.55
C LYS A 18 -11.84 -11.27 10.41
N VAL A 19 -11.67 -9.99 10.09
CA VAL A 19 -10.81 -9.08 10.85
C VAL A 19 -11.68 -8.25 11.78
N ASP A 20 -11.33 -8.25 13.07
CA ASP A 20 -11.76 -7.25 14.03
C ASP A 20 -10.55 -6.40 14.39
N LEU A 21 -10.60 -5.09 14.13
CA LEU A 21 -9.48 -4.19 14.40
C LEU A 21 -9.19 -4.05 15.90
N ALA A 22 -10.15 -4.36 16.78
CA ALA A 22 -9.94 -4.36 18.22
C ALA A 22 -8.92 -5.41 18.69
N ASP A 23 -8.73 -6.47 17.90
CA ASP A 23 -7.74 -7.52 18.18
C ASP A 23 -6.30 -7.11 17.83
N TRP A 24 -6.12 -5.97 17.14
CA TRP A 24 -4.83 -5.52 16.63
C TRP A 24 -4.34 -4.28 17.40
N PRO A 25 -3.28 -4.41 18.23
CA PRO A 25 -2.80 -3.30 19.03
C PRO A 25 -2.21 -2.20 18.14
N THR A 26 -2.63 -0.96 18.37
CA THR A 26 -2.08 0.24 17.69
C THR A 26 -0.72 0.67 18.24
N GLN A 27 -0.33 0.11 19.39
CA GLN A 27 0.99 0.27 19.99
C GLN A 27 1.57 -1.09 20.32
N VAL A 28 2.69 -1.43 19.68
CA VAL A 28 3.43 -2.66 19.94
C VAL A 28 4.61 -2.42 20.87
N LYS A 29 5.07 -3.49 21.53
CA LYS A 29 6.31 -3.43 22.31
C LYS A 29 7.49 -3.14 21.37
N PRO A 30 8.42 -2.25 21.74
CA PRO A 30 9.60 -1.98 20.93
C PRO A 30 10.39 -3.25 20.64
N PHE A 31 10.83 -3.42 19.39
CA PHE A 31 11.74 -4.49 18.97
C PHE A 31 13.21 -4.13 19.17
N TYR A 32 13.49 -3.12 19.99
CA TYR A 32 14.81 -2.56 20.22
C TYR A 32 14.93 -2.11 21.68
N ASP A 33 16.13 -2.25 22.25
CA ASP A 33 16.40 -1.95 23.66
C ASP A 33 16.66 -0.45 23.90
N SER A 34 17.03 0.31 22.87
CA SER A 34 17.38 1.72 22.98
C SER A 34 17.19 2.46 21.65
N LYS A 35 17.24 3.80 21.70
CA LYS A 35 17.20 4.64 20.49
C LYS A 35 18.38 4.38 19.54
N ASP A 36 19.55 4.06 20.07
CA ASP A 36 20.71 3.78 19.23
C ASP A 36 20.61 2.38 18.62
N ALA A 37 20.13 1.38 19.38
CA ALA A 37 19.82 0.06 18.82
C ALA A 37 18.78 0.14 17.69
N TYR A 38 17.78 1.02 17.82
CA TYR A 38 16.82 1.29 16.75
C TYR A 38 17.49 1.87 15.50
N LYS A 39 18.39 2.86 15.65
CA LYS A 39 19.12 3.44 14.51
C LYS A 39 19.97 2.40 13.80
N ASP A 40 20.67 1.55 14.54
CA ASP A 40 21.50 0.48 13.98
C ASP A 40 20.65 -0.54 13.22
N MET A 41 19.50 -0.94 13.79
CA MET A 41 18.56 -1.84 13.11
C MET A 41 17.99 -1.22 11.83
N LEU A 42 17.63 0.07 11.87
CA LEU A 42 17.13 0.79 10.71
C LEU A 42 18.21 0.91 9.63
N ALA A 43 19.44 1.26 10.00
CA ALA A 43 20.57 1.37 9.07
C ALA A 43 20.86 0.03 8.38
N ALA A 44 20.94 -1.07 9.14
CA ALA A 44 21.15 -2.40 8.59
C ALA A 44 20.00 -2.84 7.67
N GLY A 45 18.75 -2.52 8.03
CA GLY A 45 17.58 -2.80 7.19
C GLY A 45 17.59 -2.01 5.88
N THR A 46 17.95 -0.74 5.94
CA THR A 46 18.06 0.16 4.79
C THR A 46 19.18 -0.27 3.84
N GLU A 47 20.35 -0.63 4.37
CA GLU A 47 21.45 -1.18 3.59
C GLU A 47 21.03 -2.46 2.86
N ARG A 48 20.40 -3.39 3.59
CA ARG A 48 19.91 -4.64 3.01
C ARG A 48 18.85 -4.41 1.94
N LEU A 49 17.95 -3.45 2.14
CA LEU A 49 16.94 -3.07 1.14
C LEU A 49 17.60 -2.49 -0.13
N SER A 50 18.66 -1.70 0.03
CA SER A 50 19.44 -1.14 -1.09
C SER A 50 20.02 -2.25 -1.97
N GLU A 51 20.73 -3.21 -1.37
CA GLU A 51 21.29 -4.36 -2.08
C GLU A 51 20.22 -5.17 -2.84
N LEU A 52 19.09 -5.44 -2.18
CA LEU A 52 17.98 -6.18 -2.79
C LEU A 52 17.33 -5.41 -3.92
N GLN A 53 17.24 -4.09 -3.82
CA GLN A 53 16.71 -3.25 -4.89
C GLN A 53 17.67 -3.21 -6.10
N GLU A 54 18.98 -3.14 -5.89
CA GLU A 54 19.96 -3.25 -6.96
C GLU A 54 19.84 -4.60 -7.70
N MET A 55 19.70 -5.69 -6.94
CA MET A 55 19.46 -7.01 -7.52
C MET A 55 18.14 -7.07 -8.30
N LEU A 56 17.05 -6.52 -7.75
CA LEU A 56 15.75 -6.46 -8.43
C LEU A 56 15.89 -5.74 -9.78
N TYR A 57 16.53 -4.57 -9.75
CA TYR A 57 16.75 -3.71 -10.92
C TYR A 57 17.60 -4.39 -11.99
N ALA A 58 18.72 -5.01 -11.59
CA ALA A 58 19.58 -5.74 -12.52
C ALA A 58 18.92 -7.00 -13.09
N HIS A 59 18.04 -7.65 -12.34
CA HIS A 59 17.37 -8.88 -12.79
C HIS A 59 16.29 -8.59 -13.83
N ASP A 60 15.57 -7.46 -13.73
CA ASP A 60 14.57 -6.99 -14.71
C ASP A 60 13.53 -8.06 -15.13
N ARG A 61 13.11 -8.90 -14.17
CA ARG A 61 12.05 -9.91 -14.39
C ARG A 61 10.81 -9.72 -13.54
N TYR A 62 11.00 -9.16 -12.36
CA TYR A 62 9.96 -8.93 -11.37
C TYR A 62 9.88 -7.45 -11.05
N SER A 63 8.73 -7.02 -10.55
CA SER A 63 8.54 -5.71 -9.93
C SER A 63 7.97 -5.91 -8.53
N LEU A 64 8.11 -4.88 -7.68
CA LEU A 64 7.54 -4.88 -6.33
C LEU A 64 6.57 -3.72 -6.18
N LEU A 65 5.31 -4.00 -5.90
CA LEU A 65 4.33 -3.00 -5.51
C LEU A 65 4.16 -3.00 -3.97
N VAL A 66 4.34 -1.83 -3.35
CA VAL A 66 4.12 -1.62 -1.92
C VAL A 66 3.00 -0.59 -1.73
N ILE A 67 1.92 -0.98 -1.06
CA ILE A 67 0.75 -0.12 -0.84
C ILE A 67 0.70 0.31 0.62
N PHE A 68 0.59 1.62 0.86
CA PHE A 68 0.38 2.22 2.17
C PHE A 68 -1.04 2.75 2.30
N GLN A 69 -1.82 2.10 3.16
CA GLN A 69 -3.16 2.55 3.55
C GLN A 69 -3.21 2.85 5.04
N ALA A 70 -3.76 4.01 5.39
CA ALA A 70 -3.92 4.47 6.76
C ALA A 70 -4.76 5.75 6.81
N MET A 71 -5.32 6.03 7.98
CA MET A 71 -5.99 7.30 8.29
C MET A 71 -5.05 8.49 8.15
N ASP A 72 -5.63 9.69 8.03
CA ASP A 72 -4.87 10.93 8.05
C ASP A 72 -4.06 11.05 9.35
N ALA A 73 -2.88 11.65 9.25
CA ALA A 73 -1.90 11.78 10.35
C ALA A 73 -1.35 10.47 10.95
N ALA A 74 -1.62 9.30 10.35
CA ALA A 74 -1.04 8.03 10.80
C ALA A 74 0.47 7.85 10.50
N GLY A 75 1.11 8.82 9.82
CA GLY A 75 2.57 8.82 9.62
C GLY A 75 3.07 8.09 8.37
N LYS A 76 2.21 7.77 7.40
CA LYS A 76 2.58 7.10 6.12
C LYS A 76 3.75 7.77 5.41
N ASP A 77 3.69 9.10 5.25
CA ASP A 77 4.72 9.85 4.53
C ASP A 77 6.09 9.77 5.21
N GLY A 78 6.10 9.81 6.54
CA GLY A 78 7.32 9.66 7.34
C GLY A 78 7.92 8.27 7.20
N ALA A 79 7.08 7.23 7.26
CA ALA A 79 7.50 5.84 7.08
C ALA A 79 8.07 5.59 5.68
N ILE A 80 7.39 6.04 4.62
CA ILE A 80 7.88 5.93 3.24
C ILE A 80 9.22 6.63 3.11
N ARG A 81 9.34 7.87 3.60
CA ARG A 81 10.60 8.63 3.53
C ARG A 81 11.76 7.92 4.23
N HIS A 82 11.51 7.32 5.40
CA HIS A 82 12.57 6.65 6.18
C HIS A 82 12.99 5.32 5.57
N VAL A 83 12.03 4.50 5.12
CA VAL A 83 12.34 3.20 4.51
C VAL A 83 13.06 3.38 3.17
N MET A 84 12.66 4.39 2.38
CA MET A 84 13.20 4.58 1.04
C MET A 84 14.45 5.46 1.00
N SER A 85 14.96 5.96 2.13
CA SER A 85 16.11 6.89 2.14
C SER A 85 17.42 6.27 1.66
N GLY A 86 17.55 4.93 1.67
CA GLY A 86 18.73 4.23 1.14
C GLY A 86 18.49 3.49 -0.18
N VAL A 87 17.31 3.66 -0.78
CA VAL A 87 16.98 3.04 -2.07
C VAL A 87 17.44 3.96 -3.20
N ASN A 88 18.02 3.41 -4.27
CA ASN A 88 18.37 4.21 -5.43
C ASN A 88 17.08 4.77 -6.08
N PRO A 89 16.92 6.10 -6.19
CA PRO A 89 15.70 6.70 -6.72
C PRO A 89 15.41 6.31 -8.18
N GLN A 90 16.40 5.84 -8.94
CA GLN A 90 16.18 5.33 -10.30
C GLN A 90 15.37 4.02 -10.33
N GLY A 91 15.44 3.21 -9.26
CA GLY A 91 14.73 1.95 -9.13
C GLY A 91 13.44 2.02 -8.31
N CYS A 92 13.03 3.21 -7.87
CA CYS A 92 11.86 3.39 -7.00
C CYS A 92 11.00 4.57 -7.46
N GLN A 93 9.67 4.39 -7.45
CA GLN A 93 8.71 5.43 -7.78
C GLN A 93 7.58 5.49 -6.76
N VAL A 94 7.15 6.71 -6.41
CA VAL A 94 6.09 6.94 -5.43
C VAL A 94 4.93 7.65 -6.10
N PHE A 95 3.75 7.03 -6.06
CA PHE A 95 2.50 7.62 -6.52
C PHE A 95 1.60 7.87 -5.32
N SER A 96 1.15 9.12 -5.17
CA SER A 96 0.21 9.50 -4.12
C SER A 96 -1.16 9.76 -4.74
N PHE A 97 -2.13 8.90 -4.44
CA PHE A 97 -3.46 9.01 -5.02
C PHE A 97 -4.34 9.92 -4.15
N LYS A 98 -4.92 10.95 -4.76
CA LYS A 98 -5.87 11.84 -4.10
C LYS A 98 -7.28 11.61 -4.66
N HIS A 99 -8.19 12.56 -4.46
CA HIS A 99 -9.47 12.58 -5.14
C HIS A 99 -9.26 12.42 -6.67
N PRO A 100 -10.03 11.55 -7.34
CA PRO A 100 -9.92 11.38 -8.79
C PRO A 100 -10.12 12.68 -9.57
N SER A 101 -9.35 12.86 -10.63
CA SER A 101 -9.56 13.93 -11.61
C SER A 101 -10.74 13.62 -12.54
N ALA A 102 -11.22 14.61 -13.31
CA ALA A 102 -12.28 14.39 -14.29
C ALA A 102 -11.91 13.31 -15.33
N THR A 103 -10.66 13.29 -15.81
CA THR A 103 -10.17 12.26 -16.73
C THR A 103 -10.15 10.89 -16.07
N GLU A 104 -9.74 10.80 -14.80
CA GLU A 104 -9.74 9.53 -14.08
C GLU A 104 -11.16 9.00 -13.84
N LEU A 105 -12.13 9.88 -13.58
CA LEU A 105 -13.55 9.53 -13.42
C LEU A 105 -14.24 9.10 -14.73
N ASP A 106 -13.64 9.41 -15.88
CA ASP A 106 -14.12 8.93 -17.18
C ASP A 106 -13.59 7.53 -17.53
N HIS A 107 -12.77 6.93 -16.66
CA HIS A 107 -12.30 5.54 -16.74
C HIS A 107 -12.83 4.71 -15.57
N ASP A 108 -12.63 3.39 -15.61
CA ASP A 108 -12.91 2.54 -14.45
C ASP A 108 -11.95 2.88 -13.29
N PHE A 109 -12.39 2.58 -12.07
CA PHE A 109 -11.68 2.96 -10.85
C PHE A 109 -10.25 2.40 -10.71
N LEU A 110 -9.93 1.30 -11.39
CA LEU A 110 -8.62 0.68 -11.33
C LEU A 110 -7.66 1.31 -12.35
N TRP A 111 -8.17 1.95 -13.40
CA TRP A 111 -7.37 2.46 -14.52
C TRP A 111 -6.18 3.30 -14.06
N ARG A 112 -6.42 4.33 -13.23
CA ARG A 112 -5.35 5.25 -12.80
C ARG A 112 -4.26 4.55 -12.00
N THR A 113 -4.62 3.52 -11.24
CA THR A 113 -3.65 2.73 -10.47
C THR A 113 -2.92 1.72 -11.36
N HIS A 114 -3.58 1.15 -12.36
CA HIS A 114 -2.95 0.27 -13.34
C HIS A 114 -1.88 0.99 -14.16
N VAL A 115 -2.18 2.21 -14.62
CA VAL A 115 -1.23 3.07 -15.34
C VAL A 115 0.04 3.34 -14.51
N ALA A 116 -0.09 3.37 -13.19
CA ALA A 116 1.00 3.66 -12.25
C ALA A 116 1.75 2.41 -11.74
N LEU A 117 1.40 1.20 -12.20
CA LEU A 117 2.07 -0.01 -11.76
C LEU A 117 3.58 0.01 -12.10
N PRO A 118 4.43 -0.59 -11.23
CA PRO A 118 5.85 -0.61 -11.48
C PRO A 118 6.23 -1.52 -12.66
N GLU A 119 7.06 -0.98 -13.54
CA GLU A 119 7.79 -1.75 -14.53
C GLU A 119 8.71 -2.76 -13.84
N ARG A 120 9.16 -3.76 -14.62
CA ARG A 120 10.15 -4.73 -14.14
C ARG A 120 11.42 -4.03 -13.66
N GLY A 121 12.05 -4.64 -12.66
CA GLY A 121 13.22 -4.09 -11.98
C GLY A 121 12.92 -2.95 -11.00
N ARG A 122 11.69 -2.45 -10.94
CA ARG A 122 11.33 -1.28 -10.12
C ARG A 122 10.50 -1.64 -8.89
N ILE A 123 10.61 -0.78 -7.88
CA ILE A 123 9.71 -0.71 -6.73
C ILE A 123 8.70 0.42 -7.00
N GLY A 124 7.42 0.08 -7.02
CA GLY A 124 6.31 1.03 -7.04
C GLY A 124 5.72 1.19 -5.64
N ILE A 125 5.59 2.42 -5.18
CA ILE A 125 4.99 2.73 -3.88
C ILE A 125 3.72 3.51 -4.11
N PHE A 126 2.62 2.96 -3.62
CA PHE A 126 1.31 3.59 -3.64
C PHE A 126 1.02 4.17 -2.25
N ASN A 127 1.06 5.49 -2.12
CA ASN A 127 0.58 6.21 -0.95
C ASN A 127 -0.91 6.50 -1.15
N ARG A 128 -1.77 5.72 -0.48
CA ARG A 128 -3.14 5.39 -0.92
C ARG A 128 -3.12 4.61 -2.24
N SER A 129 -4.23 4.00 -2.61
CA SER A 129 -4.33 3.09 -3.76
C SER A 129 -5.79 2.88 -4.18
N TYR A 130 -6.04 1.89 -5.03
CA TYR A 130 -7.37 1.38 -5.36
C TYR A 130 -8.19 0.92 -4.14
N TYR A 131 -7.58 0.74 -2.96
CA TYR A 131 -8.36 0.46 -1.73
C TYR A 131 -9.21 1.66 -1.28
N GLU A 132 -8.92 2.89 -1.72
CA GLU A 132 -9.79 4.05 -1.47
C GLU A 132 -11.23 3.81 -1.99
N GLU A 133 -11.35 3.03 -3.07
CA GLU A 133 -12.61 2.66 -3.74
C GLU A 133 -13.48 1.73 -2.91
N VAL A 134 -12.93 1.15 -1.83
CA VAL A 134 -13.66 0.35 -0.85
C VAL A 134 -13.45 0.87 0.58
N LEU A 135 -12.95 2.10 0.71
CA LEU A 135 -12.76 2.83 1.97
C LEU A 135 -13.51 4.16 1.91
N ILE A 136 -12.90 5.21 1.34
CA ILE A 136 -13.51 6.55 1.34
C ILE A 136 -14.79 6.58 0.51
N VAL A 137 -14.84 5.88 -0.62
CA VAL A 137 -16.03 5.84 -1.51
C VAL A 137 -17.23 5.18 -0.81
N ARG A 138 -16.98 4.25 0.14
CA ARG A 138 -18.02 3.67 0.98
C ARG A 138 -18.62 4.66 1.99
N VAL A 139 -17.80 5.60 2.45
CA VAL A 139 -18.19 6.57 3.48
C VAL A 139 -18.77 7.84 2.84
N LEU A 140 -18.30 8.20 1.64
CA LEU A 140 -18.62 9.42 0.91
C LEU A 140 -19.30 9.09 -0.44
N PRO A 141 -20.65 8.95 -0.47
CA PRO A 141 -21.39 8.53 -1.66
C PRO A 141 -21.27 9.48 -2.85
N GLU A 142 -20.91 10.75 -2.62
CA GLU A 142 -20.70 11.74 -3.67
C GLU A 142 -19.56 11.38 -4.62
N ILE A 143 -18.53 10.67 -4.14
CA ILE A 143 -17.43 10.21 -4.99
C ILE A 143 -17.96 9.16 -5.97
N LEU A 144 -18.72 8.19 -5.46
CA LEU A 144 -19.34 7.14 -6.28
C LEU A 144 -20.28 7.70 -7.34
N ARG A 145 -21.05 8.75 -7.03
CA ARG A 145 -21.91 9.43 -8.01
C ARG A 145 -21.11 10.10 -9.13
N GLY A 146 -19.87 10.50 -8.86
CA GLY A 146 -18.96 11.11 -9.83
C GLY A 146 -18.41 10.12 -10.86
N GLU A 147 -18.45 8.81 -10.59
CA GLU A 147 -17.90 7.75 -11.47
C GLU A 147 -18.83 7.37 -12.63
N LYS A 148 -20.02 7.99 -12.72
CA LYS A 148 -20.96 7.82 -13.86
C LYS A 148 -21.30 6.35 -14.16
N LEU A 149 -21.33 5.51 -13.13
CA LEU A 149 -21.66 4.09 -13.28
C LEU A 149 -23.11 3.91 -13.75
N PRO A 150 -23.40 2.89 -14.56
CA PRO A 150 -24.76 2.51 -14.90
C PRO A 150 -25.64 2.24 -13.67
N ASP A 151 -26.93 2.61 -13.76
CA ASP A 151 -27.88 2.47 -12.63
C ASP A 151 -28.04 1.01 -12.16
N ASP A 152 -27.98 0.04 -13.09
CA ASP A 152 -28.05 -1.38 -12.78
C ASP A 152 -26.80 -1.86 -12.02
N THR A 153 -25.64 -1.28 -12.30
CA THR A 153 -24.40 -1.53 -11.55
C THR A 153 -24.52 -1.00 -10.13
N LEU A 154 -25.04 0.23 -9.95
CA LEU A 154 -25.25 0.82 -8.62
C LEU A 154 -26.34 0.07 -7.83
N ALA A 155 -27.32 -0.51 -8.51
CA ALA A 155 -28.40 -1.30 -7.92
C ALA A 155 -28.00 -2.77 -7.65
N ALA A 156 -26.76 -3.17 -7.96
CA ALA A 156 -26.30 -4.55 -7.76
C ALA A 156 -26.40 -4.96 -6.29
N LYS A 157 -26.96 -6.15 -6.05
CA LYS A 157 -27.19 -6.70 -4.70
C LYS A 157 -25.91 -6.78 -3.87
N ASP A 158 -24.76 -7.02 -4.50
CA ASP A 158 -23.45 -7.19 -3.86
C ASP A 158 -22.40 -6.26 -4.49
N PHE A 159 -22.77 -5.00 -4.75
CA PHE A 159 -21.88 -4.00 -5.39
C PHE A 159 -20.46 -3.96 -4.79
N TRP A 160 -20.34 -3.99 -3.46
CA TRP A 160 -19.02 -3.96 -2.84
C TRP A 160 -18.27 -5.29 -2.90
N GLY A 161 -18.98 -6.41 -2.86
CA GLY A 161 -18.37 -7.71 -3.12
C GLY A 161 -17.83 -7.79 -4.54
N ASP A 162 -18.53 -7.20 -5.51
CA ASP A 162 -18.02 -7.05 -6.89
C ASP A 162 -16.75 -6.19 -6.92
N ARG A 163 -16.71 -5.06 -6.21
CA ARG A 163 -15.48 -4.24 -6.08
C ARG A 163 -14.31 -5.02 -5.47
N TYR A 164 -14.55 -5.82 -4.44
CA TYR A 164 -13.51 -6.68 -3.86
C TYR A 164 -13.01 -7.73 -4.84
N ARG A 165 -13.90 -8.33 -5.63
CA ARG A 165 -13.52 -9.26 -6.71
C ARG A 165 -12.68 -8.56 -7.77
N SER A 166 -13.10 -7.39 -8.25
CA SER A 166 -12.32 -6.60 -9.21
C SER A 166 -10.92 -6.25 -8.72
N ILE A 167 -10.75 -5.94 -7.42
CA ILE A 167 -9.42 -5.68 -6.83
C ILE A 167 -8.60 -6.97 -6.68
N ALA A 168 -9.24 -8.10 -6.36
CA ALA A 168 -8.53 -9.36 -6.20
C ALA A 168 -8.08 -9.98 -7.54
N ASP A 169 -8.84 -9.72 -8.60
CA ASP A 169 -8.61 -10.26 -9.95
C ASP A 169 -7.74 -9.34 -10.84
N SER A 170 -7.45 -8.10 -10.38
CA SER A 170 -6.64 -7.11 -11.11
C SER A 170 -5.15 -7.46 -11.18
#